data_AF-A0A9Q3IBL4-F1
#
_entry.id   AF-A0A9Q3IBL4-F1
#
_cell.length_a   1.000
_cell.length_b   1.000
_cell.length_c   1.000
_cell.angle_alpha   90.00
_cell.angle_beta   90.00
_cell.angle_gamma   90.00
#
_symmetry.space_group_name_H-M   'P 1'
#
loop_
_entity.id
_entity.type
_entity.pdbx_description
1 polymer ?
#
loop_
_entity_poly.entity_id
_entity_poly.type
_entity_poly.pdbx_seq_one_letter_code
_entity_poly.pdbx_strand_id
1 'polypeptide(L)'
;MFNNLKPLTSSLKTTNIRMATGDANSDLMALGIGTVEILSNNKTLTLKNCLYVPCLKFNLISLLELFKKELTVKREKDTFTLTSQGKEILNSKIINKLMISPYTIPTALLTSSNNIPWHQRLGHPSPAVLKLLGIVADKKDYLICKTSKSHKLPFKHHFEQALYP
;
A
#
# COMPACT_ATOMS: atom_id res chain seq x y z
N MET A 1 17.68 -8.47 5.79
CA MET A 1 17.00 -8.33 7.10
C MET A 1 16.20 -7.05 7.06
N PHE A 2 14.91 -7.11 7.42
CA PHE A 2 13.99 -5.98 7.30
C PHE A 2 13.26 -5.76 8.62
N ASN A 3 13.10 -4.50 9.01
CA ASN A 3 12.46 -4.11 10.27
C ASN A 3 10.95 -3.91 10.17
N ASN A 4 10.39 -3.96 8.97
CA ASN A 4 8.97 -3.78 8.73
C ASN A 4 8.44 -4.88 7.81
N LEU A 5 7.18 -5.24 7.99
CA LEU A 5 6.43 -6.18 7.15
C LEU A 5 5.98 -5.58 5.83
N LYS A 6 5.77 -4.26 5.73
CA LYS A 6 5.34 -3.59 4.49
C LYS A 6 6.18 -3.95 3.24
N PRO A 7 7.52 -4.02 3.28
CA PRO A 7 8.32 -4.44 2.12
C PRO A 7 8.21 -5.93 1.76
N LEU A 8 7.62 -6.77 2.62
CA LEU A 8 7.47 -8.21 2.36
C LEU A 8 6.16 -8.45 1.61
N THR A 9 6.22 -8.90 0.35
CA THR A 9 5.09 -8.77 -0.58
C THR A 9 4.23 -10.02 -0.78
N SER A 10 4.59 -11.23 -0.32
CA SER A 10 3.78 -12.40 -0.72
C SER A 10 3.94 -13.73 0.03
N SER A 11 4.91 -13.88 0.93
CA SER A 11 5.06 -15.13 1.68
C SER A 11 5.89 -14.86 2.92
N LEU A 12 5.24 -14.63 4.06
CA LEU A 12 5.92 -14.58 5.35
C LEU A 12 5.67 -15.89 6.07
N LYS A 13 6.73 -16.68 6.24
CA LYS A 13 6.72 -17.84 7.12
C LYS A 13 7.24 -17.42 8.49
N THR A 14 6.43 -17.62 9.53
CA THR A 14 6.85 -17.39 10.92
C THR A 14 8.07 -18.26 11.24
N THR A 15 9.07 -17.66 11.86
CA THR A 15 10.26 -18.35 12.36
C THR A 15 10.74 -17.69 13.64
N ASN A 16 11.57 -18.37 14.41
CA ASN A 16 12.23 -17.79 15.58
C ASN A 16 13.71 -18.15 15.49
N ILE A 17 14.48 -17.30 14.80
CA ILE A 17 15.91 -17.50 14.63
C ILE A 17 16.63 -16.47 15.50
N ARG A 18 17.38 -16.96 16.48
CA ARG A 18 18.28 -16.14 17.29
C ARG A 18 19.53 -15.82 16.47
N MET A 19 19.86 -14.55 16.36
CA MET A 19 21.03 -14.08 15.62
C MET A 19 22.12 -13.70 16.59
N ALA A 20 23.33 -14.20 16.33
CA ALA A 20 24.50 -13.77 17.09
C ALA A 20 24.90 -12.36 16.64
N THR A 21 24.67 -11.40 17.52
CA THR A 21 25.26 -10.07 17.46
C THR A 21 26.50 -10.07 18.35
N GLY A 22 27.52 -9.28 18.02
CA GLY A 22 28.75 -9.17 18.82
C GLY A 22 28.55 -8.55 20.22
N ASP A 23 27.30 -8.37 20.64
CA ASP A 23 26.88 -7.89 21.94
C ASP A 23 26.08 -9.00 22.63
N ALA A 24 26.67 -9.56 23.70
CA ALA A 24 26.15 -10.68 24.47
C ALA A 24 24.78 -10.41 25.12
N ASN A 25 24.38 -9.14 25.27
CA ASN A 25 23.12 -8.74 25.90
C ASN A 25 22.02 -8.38 24.89
N SER A 26 22.33 -8.36 23.60
CA SER A 26 21.36 -8.00 22.57
C SER A 26 20.68 -9.23 21.97
N ASP A 27 19.45 -9.51 22.41
CA ASP A 27 18.62 -10.56 21.81
C ASP A 27 18.06 -10.07 20.46
N LEU A 28 18.84 -10.26 19.39
CA LEU A 28 18.38 -10.02 18.03
C LEU A 28 17.68 -11.27 17.49
N MET A 29 16.36 -11.20 17.30
CA MET A 29 15.55 -12.32 16.84
C MET A 29 14.89 -12.02 15.50
N ALA A 30 14.99 -12.96 14.55
CA ALA A 30 14.18 -12.95 13.34
C ALA A 30 12.87 -13.69 13.59
N LEU A 31 11.74 -12.99 13.38
CA LEU A 31 10.38 -13.49 13.63
C LEU A 31 9.72 -14.09 12.38
N GLY A 32 10.33 -13.91 11.21
CA GLY A 32 9.80 -14.42 9.96
C GLY A 32 10.82 -14.44 8.84
N ILE A 33 10.51 -15.21 7.79
CA ILE A 33 11.26 -15.26 6.54
C ILE A 33 10.29 -15.02 5.40
N GLY A 34 10.66 -14.16 4.45
CA GLY A 34 9.86 -13.96 3.25
C GLY A 34 10.59 -13.37 2.07
N THR A 35 9.83 -12.91 1.09
CA THR A 35 10.35 -12.27 -0.13
C THR A 35 10.06 -10.78 -0.09
N VAL A 36 11.07 -9.97 -0.40
CA VAL A 36 10.99 -8.51 -0.48
C VAL A 36 11.19 -8.07 -1.91
N GLU A 37 10.37 -7.13 -2.37
CA GLU A 37 10.52 -6.49 -3.67
C GLU A 37 10.88 -5.03 -3.48
N ILE A 38 12.06 -4.65 -3.97
CA ILE A 38 12.55 -3.28 -3.90
C ILE A 38 12.35 -2.65 -5.27
N LEU A 39 11.54 -1.59 -5.34
CA LEU A 39 11.36 -0.79 -6.54
C LEU A 39 12.40 0.33 -6.57
N SER A 40 13.16 0.43 -7.66
CA SER A 40 14.14 1.49 -7.91
C SER A 40 14.15 1.81 -9.40
N ASN A 41 13.93 3.08 -9.77
CA ASN A 41 13.92 3.55 -11.17
C ASN A 41 13.07 2.67 -12.12
N ASN A 42 11.81 2.39 -11.72
CA ASN A 42 10.87 1.50 -12.43
C ASN A 42 11.34 0.05 -12.63
N LYS A 43 12.38 -0.39 -11.91
CA LYS A 43 12.86 -1.77 -11.90
C LYS A 43 12.64 -2.39 -10.53
N THR A 44 12.27 -3.66 -10.54
CA THR A 44 12.01 -4.42 -9.32
C THR A 44 13.17 -5.37 -9.04
N LEU A 45 13.78 -5.25 -7.87
CA LEU A 45 14.76 -6.18 -7.33
C LEU A 45 14.06 -7.09 -6.31
N THR A 46 13.85 -8.36 -6.67
CA THR A 46 13.23 -9.35 -5.77
C THR A 46 14.27 -10.08 -4.93
N LEU A 47 14.26 -9.88 -3.62
CA LEU A 47 15.13 -10.53 -2.64
C LEU A 47 14.37 -11.68 -1.95
N LYS A 48 14.83 -12.92 -2.15
CA LYS A 48 14.25 -14.12 -1.51
C LYS A 48 14.90 -14.37 -0.15
N ASN A 49 14.23 -15.13 0.71
CA ASN A 49 14.74 -15.55 2.03
C ASN A 49 15.16 -14.38 2.95
N CYS A 50 14.42 -13.28 2.89
CA CYS A 50 14.63 -12.10 3.71
C CYS A 50 14.10 -12.33 5.13
N LEU A 51 14.96 -12.11 6.13
CA LEU A 51 14.57 -12.17 7.54
C LEU A 51 13.80 -10.92 7.98
N TYR A 52 12.68 -11.11 8.69
CA TYR A 52 11.95 -10.06 9.38
C TYR A 52 12.46 -9.93 10.82
N VAL A 53 13.01 -8.77 11.15
CA VAL A 53 13.70 -8.46 12.42
C VAL A 53 13.24 -7.07 12.89
N PRO A 54 12.14 -6.96 13.65
CA PRO A 54 11.53 -5.66 14.00
C PRO A 54 12.43 -4.76 14.86
N CYS A 55 13.35 -5.34 15.64
CA CYS A 55 14.25 -4.58 16.52
C CYS A 55 15.33 -3.77 15.76
N LEU A 56 15.49 -3.98 14.45
CA LEU A 56 16.48 -3.24 13.65
C LEU A 56 16.02 -1.80 13.40
N LYS A 57 16.93 -0.84 13.61
CA LYS A 57 16.69 0.58 13.26
C LYS A 57 16.67 0.82 11.74
N PHE A 58 17.41 0.01 10.99
CA PHE A 58 17.55 0.13 9.53
C PHE A 58 17.45 -1.25 8.87
N ASN A 59 16.98 -1.27 7.63
CA ASN A 59 17.02 -2.49 6.82
C ASN A 59 18.46 -2.79 6.39
N LEU A 60 18.83 -4.05 6.39
CA LEU A 60 20.16 -4.52 6.03
C LEU A 60 20.05 -5.48 4.85
N ILE A 61 20.81 -5.22 3.80
CA ILE A 61 20.92 -6.11 2.64
C ILE A 61 22.31 -6.74 2.69
N SER A 62 22.37 -8.07 2.62
CA SER A 62 23.64 -8.79 2.56
C SER A 62 24.28 -8.57 1.20
N LEU A 63 25.49 -8.01 1.18
CA LEU A 63 26.25 -7.81 -0.04
C LEU A 63 26.62 -9.15 -0.72
N LEU A 64 26.90 -10.19 0.09
CA LEU A 64 27.19 -11.53 -0.41
C LEU A 64 25.98 -12.15 -1.15
N GLU A 65 24.76 -11.91 -0.66
CA GLU A 65 23.54 -12.34 -1.35
C GLU A 65 23.27 -11.55 -2.63
N LEU A 66 23.71 -10.28 -2.70
CA LEU A 66 23.65 -9.52 -3.94
C LEU A 66 24.63 -10.08 -4.98
N PHE A 67 25.85 -10.42 -4.59
CA PHE A 67 26.85 -10.98 -5.51
C PHE A 67 26.52 -12.37 -6.06
N LYS A 68 25.64 -13.14 -5.41
CA LYS A 68 25.12 -14.40 -5.99
C LYS A 68 24.28 -14.16 -7.24
N LYS A 69 23.75 -12.96 -7.43
CA LYS A 69 23.09 -12.54 -8.65
C LYS A 69 24.13 -11.89 -9.57
N GLU A 70 23.88 -11.87 -10.88
CA GLU A 70 24.70 -11.16 -11.87
C GLU A 70 24.60 -9.62 -11.67
N LEU A 71 25.08 -9.16 -10.52
CA LEU A 71 25.05 -7.79 -10.04
C LEU A 71 26.47 -7.29 -9.89
N THR A 72 26.75 -6.16 -10.52
CA THR A 72 28.02 -5.45 -10.40
C THR A 72 27.82 -4.22 -9.53
N VAL A 73 28.69 -4.06 -8.54
CA VAL A 73 28.74 -2.85 -7.71
C VAL A 73 29.93 -2.02 -8.15
N LYS A 74 29.67 -0.83 -8.70
CA LYS A 74 30.70 0.16 -9.04
C LYS A 74 30.68 1.27 -7.99
N ARG A 75 31.83 1.58 -7.42
CA ARG A 75 31.99 2.76 -6.57
C ARG A 75 32.52 3.92 -7.40
N GLU A 76 31.94 5.10 -7.19
CA GLU A 76 32.40 6.34 -7.80
C GLU A 76 32.43 7.45 -6.73
N LYS A 77 33.63 7.75 -6.22
CA LYS A 77 33.83 8.69 -5.09
C LYS A 77 32.96 8.31 -3.86
N ASP A 78 31.96 9.13 -3.56
CA ASP A 78 31.00 9.00 -2.45
C ASP A 78 29.64 8.45 -2.90
N THR A 79 29.57 7.88 -4.10
CA THR A 79 28.41 7.17 -4.60
C THR A 79 28.76 5.74 -4.99
N PHE A 80 27.73 4.91 -5.09
CA PHE A 80 27.83 3.58 -5.66
C PHE A 80 26.65 3.33 -6.60
N THR A 81 26.93 2.55 -7.63
CA THR A 81 25.98 2.14 -8.64
C THR A 81 25.91 0.62 -8.65
N LEU A 82 24.72 0.08 -8.52
CA LEU A 82 24.41 -1.33 -8.69
C LEU A 82 23.85 -1.54 -10.10
N THR A 83 24.50 -2.36 -10.90
CA THR A 83 24.06 -2.73 -12.25
C THR A 83 23.78 -4.23 -12.34
N SER A 84 22.80 -4.64 -13.12
CA SER A 84 22.60 -6.04 -13.53
C SER A 84 22.52 -6.12 -15.03
N GLN A 85 23.27 -7.05 -15.63
CA GLN A 85 23.28 -7.26 -17.09
C GLN A 85 23.49 -5.94 -17.87
N GLY A 86 24.43 -5.10 -17.39
CA GLY A 86 24.75 -3.81 -17.97
C GLY A 86 23.75 -2.68 -17.69
N LYS A 87 22.65 -2.94 -16.99
CA LYS A 87 21.61 -1.95 -16.68
C LYS A 87 21.69 -1.48 -15.23
N GLU A 88 21.66 -0.17 -15.01
CA GLU A 88 21.58 0.41 -13.67
C GLU A 88 20.25 0.05 -12.98
N ILE A 89 20.36 -0.46 -11.75
CA ILE A 89 19.23 -0.77 -10.86
C ILE A 89 19.12 0.29 -9.78
N LEU A 90 20.25 0.69 -9.20
CA LEU A 90 20.29 1.56 -8.04
C LEU A 90 21.53 2.42 -8.10
N ASN A 91 21.36 3.70 -7.80
CA ASN A 91 22.44 4.66 -7.65
C ASN A 91 22.21 5.41 -6.34
N SER A 92 23.17 5.34 -5.44
CA SER A 92 23.03 5.97 -4.13
C SER A 92 24.38 6.31 -3.49
N LYS A 93 24.33 6.87 -2.29
CA LYS A 93 25.47 7.46 -1.58
C LYS A 93 26.16 6.47 -0.65
N ILE A 94 27.44 6.72 -0.46
CA ILE A 94 28.25 6.10 0.58
C ILE A 94 28.43 7.15 1.68
N ILE A 95 27.99 6.84 2.89
CA ILE A 95 28.11 7.73 4.06
C ILE A 95 28.78 6.93 5.16
N ASN A 96 29.85 7.47 5.77
CA ASN A 96 30.60 6.79 6.83
C ASN A 96 31.02 5.36 6.47
N LYS A 97 31.46 5.15 5.22
CA LYS A 97 31.84 3.84 4.66
C LYS A 97 30.69 2.83 4.52
N LEU A 98 29.44 3.26 4.68
CA LEU A 98 28.24 2.44 4.49
C LEU A 98 27.54 2.81 3.18
N MET A 99 27.17 1.80 2.39
CA MET A 99 26.31 1.96 1.22
C MET A 99 24.87 2.13 1.69
N ILE A 100 24.33 3.34 1.57
CA ILE A 100 22.98 3.66 2.04
C ILE A 100 22.13 3.92 0.81
N SER A 101 21.02 3.20 0.67
CA SER A 101 20.02 3.48 -0.36
C SER A 101 18.70 3.89 0.26
N PRO A 102 18.10 5.03 -0.16
CA PRO A 102 16.67 5.18 0.03
C PRO A 102 15.97 4.08 -0.77
N TYR A 103 14.91 3.51 -0.22
CA TYR A 103 14.00 2.66 -0.97
C TYR A 103 12.61 3.25 -0.85
N THR A 104 11.92 3.35 -1.98
CA THR A 104 10.51 3.77 -2.00
C THR A 104 9.65 2.53 -1.91
N ILE A 105 8.82 2.45 -0.87
CA ILE A 105 7.71 1.50 -0.88
C ILE A 105 6.69 2.10 -1.84
N PRO A 106 6.25 1.39 -2.89
CA PRO A 106 5.16 1.86 -3.73
C PRO A 106 3.92 2.00 -2.85
N THR A 107 3.58 3.24 -2.51
CA THR A 107 2.32 3.55 -1.86
C THR A 107 1.27 3.63 -2.96
N ALA A 108 0.44 2.60 -3.06
CA ALA A 108 -0.85 2.77 -3.74
C ALA A 108 -1.58 3.94 -3.05
N LEU A 109 -2.21 4.81 -3.84
CA LEU A 109 -3.05 5.87 -3.32
C LEU A 109 -4.23 5.21 -2.59
N LEU A 110 -4.07 4.98 -1.29
CA LEU A 110 -5.17 4.56 -0.42
C LEU A 110 -6.08 5.77 -0.32
N THR A 111 -7.15 5.81 -1.12
CA THR A 111 -8.26 6.70 -0.86
C THR A 111 -8.72 6.42 0.55
N SER A 112 -8.47 7.35 1.48
CA SER A 112 -8.95 7.26 2.85
C SER A 112 -10.46 6.98 2.77
N SER A 113 -10.89 5.80 3.19
CA SER A 113 -12.30 5.47 3.24
C SER A 113 -12.92 6.27 4.38
N ASN A 114 -13.19 7.55 4.14
CA ASN A 114 -14.33 8.16 4.80
C ASN A 114 -15.48 7.21 4.48
N ASN A 115 -16.13 6.69 5.53
CA ASN A 115 -17.16 5.65 5.50
C ASN A 115 -18.46 6.15 4.83
N ILE A 116 -18.33 7.01 3.83
CA ILE A 116 -19.39 7.57 3.01
C ILE A 116 -19.79 6.46 2.04
N PRO A 117 -21.01 5.91 2.18
CA PRO A 117 -21.45 4.85 1.31
C PRO A 117 -21.53 5.34 -0.13
N TRP A 118 -21.30 4.42 -1.07
CA TRP A 118 -21.37 4.70 -2.51
C TRP A 118 -22.66 5.36 -2.95
N HIS A 119 -23.76 5.07 -2.25
CA HIS A 119 -25.03 5.76 -2.43
C HIS A 119 -24.91 7.28 -2.30
N GLN A 120 -24.21 7.82 -1.30
CA GLN A 120 -24.01 9.26 -1.17
C GLN A 120 -22.96 9.78 -2.16
N ARG A 121 -21.89 9.02 -2.42
CA ARG A 121 -20.81 9.43 -3.35
C ARG A 121 -21.29 9.60 -4.79
N LEU A 122 -22.27 8.82 -5.21
CA LEU A 122 -22.77 8.78 -6.58
C LEU A 122 -24.04 9.62 -6.78
N GLY A 123 -24.42 10.46 -5.80
CA GLY A 123 -25.58 11.34 -5.90
C GLY A 123 -26.92 10.65 -5.65
N HIS A 124 -26.99 9.77 -4.65
CA HIS A 124 -28.20 9.06 -4.22
C HIS A 124 -28.88 8.19 -5.30
N PRO A 125 -28.13 7.41 -6.11
CA PRO A 125 -28.72 6.54 -7.11
C PRO A 125 -29.61 5.46 -6.47
N SER A 126 -30.57 4.96 -7.24
CA SER A 126 -31.44 3.90 -6.75
C SER A 126 -30.65 2.60 -6.50
N PRO A 127 -31.14 1.71 -5.62
CA PRO A 127 -30.52 0.40 -5.41
C PRO A 127 -30.38 -0.42 -6.70
N ALA A 128 -31.31 -0.26 -7.66
CA ALA A 128 -31.24 -0.91 -8.96
C ALA A 128 -30.04 -0.43 -9.80
N VAL A 129 -29.76 0.88 -9.79
CA VAL A 129 -28.60 1.47 -10.48
C VAL A 129 -27.29 1.03 -9.81
N LEU A 130 -27.24 0.99 -8.48
CA LEU A 130 -26.08 0.48 -7.75
C LEU A 130 -25.80 -1.00 -8.08
N LYS A 131 -26.86 -1.82 -8.17
CA LYS A 131 -26.76 -3.23 -8.57
C LYS A 131 -26.23 -3.38 -10.00
N LEU A 132 -26.66 -2.53 -10.93
CA LEU A 132 -26.15 -2.52 -12.31
C LEU A 132 -24.64 -2.19 -12.36
N LEU A 133 -24.17 -1.33 -11.46
CA LEU A 133 -22.76 -0.97 -11.32
C LEU A 133 -21.93 -2.01 -10.54
N GLY A 134 -22.53 -3.12 -10.09
CA GLY A 134 -21.85 -4.14 -9.28
C GLY A 134 -21.53 -3.67 -7.85
N ILE A 135 -22.15 -2.60 -7.38
CA ILE A 135 -21.95 -2.03 -6.05
C ILE A 135 -23.02 -2.55 -5.11
N VAL A 136 -22.61 -3.08 -3.94
CA VAL A 136 -23.55 -3.46 -2.89
C VAL A 136 -24.18 -2.20 -2.31
N ALA A 137 -25.49 -2.07 -2.46
CA ALA A 137 -26.23 -0.97 -1.87
C ALA A 137 -26.22 -1.07 -0.34
N ASP A 138 -25.84 0.01 0.33
CA ASP A 138 -25.99 0.13 1.79
C ASP A 138 -27.49 0.23 2.13
N LYS A 139 -27.94 -0.49 3.17
CA LYS A 139 -29.35 -0.53 3.61
C LYS A 139 -29.76 0.67 4.47
N LYS A 140 -28.93 1.72 4.52
CA LYS A 140 -29.21 2.91 5.32
C LYS A 140 -30.28 3.77 4.66
N ASP A 141 -31.33 4.04 5.44
CA ASP A 141 -32.41 4.97 5.09
C ASP A 141 -31.97 6.41 5.34
N TYR A 142 -31.71 7.16 4.28
CA TYR A 142 -31.39 8.59 4.37
C TYR A 142 -32.66 9.43 4.24
N LEU A 143 -32.88 10.35 5.18
CA LEU A 143 -34.01 11.28 5.17
C LEU A 143 -34.06 12.11 3.88
N ILE A 144 -32.88 12.57 3.42
CA ILE A 144 -32.74 13.38 2.20
C ILE A 144 -33.28 12.64 0.96
N CYS A 145 -33.09 11.32 0.89
CA CYS A 145 -33.57 10.51 -0.23
C CYS A 145 -35.09 10.40 -0.24
N LYS A 146 -35.73 10.41 0.93
CA LYS A 146 -37.19 10.34 1.06
C LYS A 146 -37.81 11.69 0.70
N THR A 147 -37.24 12.79 1.18
CA THR A 147 -37.73 14.14 0.89
C THR A 147 -37.52 14.54 -0.58
N SER A 148 -36.42 14.12 -1.21
CA SER A 148 -36.14 14.45 -2.61
C SER A 148 -36.89 13.55 -3.61
N LYS A 149 -37.46 12.42 -3.17
CA LYS A 149 -38.27 11.51 -4.00
C LYS A 149 -39.77 11.59 -3.70
N SER A 150 -40.22 12.57 -2.90
CA SER A 150 -41.64 12.80 -2.73
C SER A 150 -42.23 13.31 -4.04
N HIS A 151 -42.88 12.43 -4.79
CA HIS A 151 -43.76 12.87 -5.85
C HIS A 151 -44.99 13.50 -5.21
N LYS A 152 -45.36 14.70 -5.66
CA LYS A 152 -46.59 15.36 -5.25
C LYS A 152 -47.75 14.40 -5.54
N LEU A 153 -48.45 13.95 -4.49
CA LEU A 153 -49.65 13.16 -4.68
C LEU A 153 -50.64 14.02 -5.48
N PRO A 154 -51.35 13.45 -6.46
CA PRO A 154 -52.40 14.18 -7.16
C PRO A 154 -53.42 14.68 -6.12
N PHE A 155 -53.78 15.97 -6.20
CA PHE A 155 -54.82 16.51 -5.33
C PHE A 155 -56.13 15.77 -5.59
N LYS A 156 -56.79 15.32 -4.52
CA LYS A 156 -58.06 14.59 -4.61
C LYS A 156 -59.25 15.46 -5.03
N HIS A 157 -59.10 16.78 -4.97
CA HIS A 157 -60.18 17.73 -5.20
C HIS A 157 -59.96 18.52 -6.50
N HIS A 158 -61.06 18.72 -7.23
CA HIS A 158 -61.15 19.70 -8.30
C HIS A 158 -61.33 21.08 -7.68
N PHE A 159 -60.68 22.11 -8.24
CA PHE A 159 -60.90 23.48 -7.80
C PHE A 159 -62.35 23.88 -8.07
N GLU A 160 -63.04 24.47 -7.09
CA GLU A 160 -64.35 25.06 -7.34
C GLU A 160 -64.22 26.22 -8.33
N GLN A 161 -65.20 26.34 -9.23
CA GLN A 161 -65.25 27.42 -10.19
C GLN A 161 -65.38 28.75 -9.46
N ALA A 162 -64.45 29.66 -9.72
CA ALA A 162 -64.50 31.01 -9.18
C ALA A 162 -65.77 31.72 -9.69
N LEU A 163 -66.71 32.01 -8.79
CA LEU A 163 -67.80 32.92 -9.06
C LEU A 163 -67.21 34.34 -9.03
N TYR A 164 -67.17 34.99 -10.20
CA TYR A 164 -66.90 36.42 -10.30
C TYR A 164 -68.19 37.20 -10.02
N PRO A 165 -68.12 38.34 -9.30
CA PRO A 165 -69.25 39.26 -9.12
C PRO A 165 -69.61 40.02 -10.39
#